data_AF-A0A9P9MK73-F1
#
_entry.id   AF-A0A9P9MK73-F1
#
_cell.length_a   1.000
_cell.length_b   1.000
_cell.length_c   1.000
_cell.angle_alpha   90.00
_cell.angle_beta   90.00
_cell.angle_gamma   90.00
#
_symmetry.space_group_name_H-M   'P 1'
#
loop_
_entity.id
_entity.type
_entity.pdbx_description
1 polymer ?
#
loop_
_entity_poly.entity_id
_entity_poly.type
_entity_poly.pdbx_seq_one_letter_code
_entity_poly.pdbx_strand_id
1 'polypeptide(L)'
;MHENRTISDALWEQLDSSPIVVALDQEYTDSHNLKASIPFPWDQSKGLFHVKAFHHIHCLKNIRRAYFDALEASPDSKPLISPRHIDHCLDTLRQDIMCFADDTPMPTISQRHKIGDGQPRKCKDWDALVRWTQEPERQSCFKMIDEYRTVPNSLEEFAYCPSGSQYTGVMTRYFDRWGHKDPFTKDVGKEDHERS
;
A
#
# COMPACT_ATOMS: atom_id res chain seq x y z
N MET A 1 -23.48 -0.69 -10.03
CA MET A 1 -23.86 -2.02 -9.50
C MET A 1 -22.59 -2.66 -8.97
N HIS A 2 -22.32 -2.48 -7.68
CA HIS A 2 -21.08 -2.96 -7.06
C HIS A 2 -21.16 -4.48 -6.91
N GLU A 3 -20.06 -5.18 -7.20
CA GLU A 3 -19.92 -6.63 -7.18
C GLU A 3 -20.44 -7.24 -5.85
N ASN A 4 -20.94 -8.49 -5.87
CA ASN A 4 -21.44 -9.15 -4.66
C ASN A 4 -20.28 -9.45 -3.69
N ARG A 5 -20.06 -8.57 -2.71
CA ARG A 5 -18.93 -8.62 -1.76
C ARG A 5 -19.12 -9.56 -0.56
N THR A 6 -20.26 -10.25 -0.45
CA THR A 6 -20.64 -11.03 0.74
C THR A 6 -19.53 -11.97 1.24
N ILE A 7 -18.84 -12.67 0.34
CA ILE A 7 -17.73 -13.57 0.69
C ILE A 7 -16.50 -12.79 1.18
N SER A 8 -16.10 -11.76 0.43
CA SER A 8 -14.94 -10.91 0.78
C SER A 8 -15.15 -10.26 2.15
N ASP A 9 -16.31 -9.64 2.37
CA ASP A 9 -16.65 -8.99 3.63
C ASP A 9 -16.60 -9.98 4.81
N ALA A 10 -17.16 -11.18 4.64
CA ALA A 10 -17.11 -12.21 5.68
C ALA A 10 -15.67 -12.64 6.02
N LEU A 11 -14.79 -12.78 5.01
CA LEU A 11 -13.39 -13.14 5.22
C LEU A 11 -12.60 -12.02 5.92
N TRP A 12 -12.86 -10.76 5.56
CA TRP A 12 -12.26 -9.60 6.23
C TRP A 12 -12.70 -9.47 7.69
N GLU A 13 -13.96 -9.80 7.99
CA GLU A 13 -14.45 -9.77 9.37
C GLU A 13 -13.91 -10.91 10.24
N GLN A 14 -13.60 -12.07 9.65
CA GLN A 14 -12.97 -13.20 10.36
C GLN A 14 -11.53 -12.93 10.80
N LEU A 15 -10.86 -11.90 10.26
CA LEU A 15 -9.53 -11.49 10.71
C LEU A 15 -9.63 -10.88 12.11
N ASP A 16 -9.31 -11.69 13.12
CA ASP A 16 -9.29 -11.27 14.50
C ASP A 16 -8.05 -10.43 14.80
N SER A 17 -8.26 -9.14 15.05
CA SER A 17 -7.23 -8.21 15.52
C SER A 17 -7.25 -8.02 17.04
N SER A 18 -8.01 -8.83 17.80
CA SER A 18 -8.07 -8.72 19.27
C SER A 18 -6.75 -9.01 20.00
N PRO A 19 -5.84 -9.87 19.49
CA PRO A 19 -4.50 -10.05 20.08
C PRO A 19 -3.57 -8.83 19.96
N ILE A 20 -4.10 -7.66 19.59
CA ILE A 20 -3.37 -6.43 19.36
C ILE A 20 -2.66 -5.90 20.59
N VAL A 21 -3.11 -6.16 21.82
CA VAL A 21 -2.50 -5.59 23.04
C VAL A 21 -1.76 -6.64 23.86
N VAL A 22 -0.54 -6.31 24.29
CA VAL A 22 0.27 -7.10 25.21
C VAL A 22 0.71 -6.25 26.42
N ALA A 23 0.94 -6.91 27.55
CA ALA A 23 1.54 -6.29 28.73
C ALA A 23 3.01 -6.71 28.85
N LEU A 24 3.93 -5.76 28.81
CA LEU A 24 5.39 -5.98 28.83
C LEU A 24 5.98 -5.40 30.11
N ASP A 25 6.93 -6.12 30.71
CA ASP A 25 7.67 -5.66 31.89
C ASP A 25 8.80 -4.68 31.53
N GLN A 26 9.35 -4.05 32.57
CA GLN A 26 10.40 -3.06 32.42
C GLN A 26 11.67 -3.63 31.77
N GLU A 27 12.04 -4.87 32.10
CA GLU A 27 13.23 -5.56 31.56
C GLU A 27 13.12 -5.72 30.04
N TYR A 28 11.98 -6.19 29.54
CA TYR A 28 11.71 -6.26 28.11
C TYR A 28 11.74 -4.86 27.47
N THR A 29 11.09 -3.87 28.07
CA THR A 29 11.03 -2.53 27.45
C THR A 29 12.40 -1.86 27.36
N ASP A 30 13.25 -2.03 28.38
CA ASP A 30 14.59 -1.44 28.44
C ASP A 30 15.52 -2.10 27.42
N SER A 31 15.53 -3.43 27.36
CA SER A 31 16.36 -4.19 26.40
C SER A 31 16.00 -3.90 24.94
N HIS A 32 14.75 -3.51 24.66
CA HIS A 32 14.25 -3.20 23.33
C HIS A 32 14.18 -1.69 23.02
N ASN A 33 14.66 -0.83 23.92
CA ASN A 33 14.60 0.64 23.81
C ASN A 33 13.18 1.15 23.51
N LEU A 34 12.17 0.54 24.13
CA LEU A 34 10.78 0.96 23.98
C LEU A 34 10.51 2.18 24.85
N LYS A 35 9.70 3.11 24.34
CA LYS A 35 9.23 4.23 25.14
C LYS A 35 8.25 3.73 26.21
N ALA A 36 8.19 4.46 27.32
CA ALA A 36 7.19 4.24 28.34
C ALA A 36 5.77 4.26 27.73
N SER A 37 4.91 3.41 28.28
CA SER A 37 3.51 3.27 27.89
C SER A 37 2.61 3.45 29.10
N ILE A 38 1.30 3.57 28.89
CA ILE A 38 0.36 3.53 30.02
C ILE A 38 0.50 2.20 30.78
N PRO A 39 0.35 2.23 32.12
CA PRO A 39 0.49 1.03 32.93
C PRO A 39 -0.65 0.04 32.66
N PHE A 40 -0.35 -1.24 32.79
CA PHE A 40 -1.33 -2.30 32.72
C PHE A 40 -2.25 -2.24 33.97
N PRO A 41 -3.59 -2.19 33.81
CA PRO A 41 -4.50 -1.97 34.94
C PRO A 41 -4.37 -2.98 36.09
N TRP A 42 -3.95 -4.21 35.79
CA TRP A 42 -3.89 -5.31 36.77
C TRP A 42 -2.49 -5.53 37.35
N ASP A 43 -1.45 -4.94 36.76
CA ASP A 43 -0.06 -5.02 37.23
C ASP A 43 0.70 -3.77 36.78
N GLN A 44 0.90 -2.83 37.72
CA GLN A 44 1.53 -1.53 37.45
C GLN A 44 3.04 -1.63 37.16
N SER A 45 3.66 -2.82 37.33
CA SER A 45 5.04 -3.05 36.91
C SER A 45 5.19 -3.27 35.39
N LYS A 46 4.06 -3.36 34.66
CA LYS A 46 4.01 -3.59 33.22
C LYS A 46 3.36 -2.43 32.48
N GLY A 47 3.78 -2.19 31.25
CA GLY A 47 3.16 -1.26 30.30
C GLY A 47 2.34 -1.99 29.23
N LEU A 48 1.31 -1.33 28.70
CA LEU A 48 0.48 -1.85 27.61
C LEU A 48 1.01 -1.45 26.23
N PHE A 49 1.30 -2.41 25.36
CA PHE A 49 1.80 -2.14 24.01
C PHE A 49 0.91 -2.77 22.95
N HIS A 50 0.77 -2.11 21.81
CA HIS A 50 0.08 -2.67 20.66
C HIS A 50 1.08 -3.38 19.75
N VAL A 51 0.78 -4.59 19.33
CA VAL A 51 1.58 -5.33 18.35
C VAL A 51 1.31 -4.76 16.96
N LYS A 52 2.39 -4.38 16.27
CA LYS A 52 2.33 -3.61 15.02
C LYS A 52 1.54 -4.30 13.90
N ALA A 53 1.73 -5.59 13.67
CA ALA A 53 0.99 -6.33 12.64
C ALA A 53 -0.53 -6.26 12.88
N PHE A 54 -0.99 -6.53 14.10
CA PHE A 54 -2.41 -6.47 14.44
C PHE A 54 -2.98 -5.04 14.35
N HIS A 55 -2.19 -4.03 14.73
CA HIS A 55 -2.58 -2.64 14.55
C HIS A 55 -2.68 -2.24 13.07
N HIS A 56 -1.75 -2.69 12.22
CA HIS A 56 -1.82 -2.47 10.78
C HIS A 56 -3.06 -3.15 10.16
N ILE A 57 -3.39 -4.39 10.55
CA ILE A 57 -4.63 -5.06 10.14
C ILE A 57 -5.86 -4.27 10.59
N HIS A 58 -5.90 -3.83 11.86
CA HIS A 58 -7.00 -3.02 12.38
C HIS A 58 -7.20 -1.72 11.57
N CYS A 59 -6.12 -0.99 11.31
CA CYS A 59 -6.17 0.21 10.47
C CYS A 59 -6.64 -0.08 9.04
N LEU A 60 -6.13 -1.16 8.43
CA LEU A 60 -6.50 -1.54 7.07
C LEU A 60 -7.99 -1.92 6.97
N LYS A 61 -8.54 -2.64 7.96
CA LYS A 61 -9.99 -2.91 8.07
C LYS A 61 -10.80 -1.62 8.15
N ASN A 62 -10.37 -0.65 8.95
CA ASN A 62 -11.05 0.65 9.06
C ASN A 62 -11.03 1.45 7.75
N ILE A 63 -9.88 1.47 7.04
CA ILE A 63 -9.76 2.14 5.73
C ILE A 63 -10.69 1.48 4.71
N ARG A 64 -10.69 0.15 4.64
CA ARG A 64 -11.59 -0.62 3.78
C ARG A 64 -13.05 -0.27 4.08
N ARG A 65 -13.43 -0.29 5.35
CA ARG A 65 -14.80 0.02 5.77
C ARG A 65 -15.21 1.44 5.38
N ALA A 66 -14.38 2.43 5.68
CA ALA A 66 -14.64 3.83 5.33
C ALA A 66 -14.78 4.05 3.83
N TYR A 67 -13.96 3.37 3.00
CA TYR A 67 -14.06 3.45 1.54
C TYR A 67 -15.41 2.93 1.03
N PHE A 68 -15.84 1.75 1.51
CA PHE A 68 -17.09 1.16 1.06
C PHE A 68 -18.33 1.87 1.61
N ASP A 69 -18.29 2.34 2.87
CA ASP A 69 -19.34 3.19 3.42
C ASP A 69 -19.51 4.47 2.58
N ALA A 70 -18.40 5.06 2.08
CA ALA A 70 -18.45 6.23 1.22
C ALA A 70 -19.05 5.94 -0.17
N LEU A 71 -18.76 4.78 -0.76
CA LEU A 71 -19.38 4.34 -2.03
C LEU A 71 -20.88 4.09 -1.86
N GLU A 72 -21.28 3.46 -0.76
CA GLU A 72 -22.68 3.19 -0.44
C GLU A 72 -23.47 4.49 -0.19
N ALA A 73 -22.83 5.48 0.46
CA ALA A 73 -23.41 6.82 0.65
C ALA A 73 -23.57 7.62 -0.65
N SER A 74 -22.93 7.22 -1.76
CA SER A 74 -23.03 7.90 -3.06
C SER A 74 -23.05 6.90 -4.23
N PRO A 75 -24.17 6.17 -4.43
CA PRO A 75 -24.26 5.08 -5.41
C PRO A 75 -24.05 5.50 -6.87
N ASP A 76 -24.33 6.76 -7.19
CA ASP A 76 -24.14 7.34 -8.52
C ASP A 76 -22.71 7.86 -8.76
N SER A 77 -21.86 7.84 -7.72
CA SER A 77 -20.47 8.25 -7.84
C SER A 77 -19.71 7.34 -8.82
N LYS A 78 -18.90 7.96 -9.67
CA LYS A 78 -18.00 7.26 -10.58
C LYS A 78 -16.57 7.53 -10.11
N PRO A 79 -16.05 6.74 -9.16
CA PRO A 79 -14.69 6.96 -8.66
C PRO A 79 -13.69 6.81 -9.81
N LEU A 80 -12.64 7.63 -9.78
CA LEU A 80 -11.55 7.59 -10.77
C LEU A 80 -10.90 6.20 -10.81
N ILE A 81 -10.72 5.59 -9.64
CA ILE A 81 -10.20 4.23 -9.48
C ILE A 81 -11.37 3.30 -9.20
N SER A 82 -11.43 2.18 -9.92
CA SER A 82 -12.53 1.23 -9.77
C SER A 82 -12.53 0.60 -8.37
N PRO A 83 -13.70 0.33 -7.78
CA PRO A 83 -13.79 -0.32 -6.47
C PRO A 83 -13.08 -1.68 -6.40
N ARG A 84 -13.08 -2.43 -7.52
CA ARG A 84 -12.37 -3.71 -7.64
C ARG A 84 -10.85 -3.53 -7.54
N HIS A 85 -10.30 -2.47 -8.13
CA HIS A 85 -8.87 -2.17 -8.03
C HIS A 85 -8.49 -1.83 -6.58
N ILE A 86 -9.29 -0.99 -5.90
CA ILE A 86 -9.05 -0.67 -4.49
C ILE A 86 -9.15 -1.91 -3.59
N ASP A 87 -10.17 -2.78 -3.76
CA ASP A 87 -10.28 -4.02 -2.97
C ASP A 87 -9.08 -4.95 -3.17
N HIS A 88 -8.61 -5.10 -4.42
CA HIS A 88 -7.39 -5.86 -4.73
C HIS A 88 -6.12 -5.27 -4.07
N CYS A 89 -5.95 -3.94 -4.10
CA CYS A 89 -4.83 -3.28 -3.44
C CYS A 89 -4.87 -3.49 -1.92
N LEU A 90 -6.05 -3.35 -1.29
CA LEU A 90 -6.21 -3.57 0.14
C LEU A 90 -5.93 -5.03 0.52
N ASP A 91 -6.35 -6.00 -0.29
CA ASP A 91 -6.02 -7.41 -0.03
C ASP A 91 -4.52 -7.70 -0.18
N THR A 92 -3.85 -7.10 -1.17
CA THR A 92 -2.39 -7.24 -1.32
C THR A 92 -1.66 -6.70 -0.10
N LEU A 93 -2.04 -5.52 0.39
CA LEU A 93 -1.47 -4.95 1.63
C LEU A 93 -1.75 -5.83 2.86
N ARG A 94 -2.95 -6.44 2.94
CA ARG A 94 -3.28 -7.39 4.01
C ARG A 94 -2.34 -8.58 3.98
N GLN A 95 -2.11 -9.16 2.80
CA GLN A 95 -1.20 -10.29 2.62
C GLN A 95 0.23 -9.91 3.05
N ASP A 96 0.73 -8.73 2.67
CA ASP A 96 2.05 -8.25 3.09
C ASP A 96 2.17 -8.09 4.62
N ILE A 97 1.15 -7.52 5.26
CA ILE A 97 1.13 -7.38 6.73
C ILE A 97 1.18 -8.76 7.41
N MET A 98 0.41 -9.72 6.91
CA MET A 98 0.39 -11.08 7.46
C MET A 98 1.66 -11.87 7.15
N CYS A 99 2.27 -11.64 5.98
CA CYS A 99 3.50 -12.30 5.57
C CYS A 99 4.71 -11.80 6.39
N PHE A 100 4.80 -10.48 6.60
CA PHE A 100 5.89 -9.91 7.39
C PHE A 100 5.68 -10.10 8.89
N ALA A 101 4.42 -10.10 9.36
CA ALA A 101 4.03 -10.36 10.75
C ALA A 101 4.85 -9.56 11.78
N ASP A 102 4.99 -8.24 11.57
CA ASP A 102 5.77 -7.35 12.43
C ASP A 102 5.30 -7.39 13.89
N ASP A 103 6.12 -7.98 14.76
CA ASP A 103 5.86 -8.16 16.19
C ASP A 103 6.28 -6.95 17.04
N THR A 104 6.79 -5.88 16.42
CA THR A 104 7.27 -4.68 17.13
C THR A 104 6.19 -4.15 18.08
N PRO A 105 6.47 -4.07 19.39
CA PRO A 105 5.53 -3.47 20.35
C PRO A 105 5.50 -1.95 20.21
N MET A 106 4.31 -1.39 20.16
CA MET A 106 4.06 0.04 19.98
C MET A 106 3.47 0.64 21.26
N PRO A 107 4.07 1.69 21.83
CA PRO A 107 3.59 2.28 23.07
C PRO A 107 2.18 2.83 22.91
N THR A 108 1.34 2.51 23.88
CA THR A 108 0.01 3.10 24.03
C THR A 108 0.17 4.39 24.81
N ILE A 109 0.04 5.52 24.12
CA ILE A 109 -0.02 6.82 24.78
C ILE A 109 -1.48 7.16 25.11
N SER A 110 -1.71 8.14 25.98
CA SER A 110 -3.05 8.51 26.48
C SER A 110 -4.07 8.92 25.39
N GLN A 111 -3.66 8.98 24.13
CA GLN A 111 -4.51 9.25 22.97
C GLN A 111 -4.60 8.00 22.08
N ARG A 112 -5.83 7.46 21.93
CA ARG A 112 -6.11 6.21 21.19
C ARG A 112 -5.66 6.21 19.72
N HIS A 113 -5.50 7.38 19.10
CA HIS A 113 -5.14 7.52 17.68
C HIS A 113 -3.66 7.83 17.43
N LYS A 114 -2.81 7.70 18.45
CA LYS A 114 -1.38 8.03 18.39
C LYS A 114 -0.48 6.86 18.82
N ILE A 115 -0.98 5.65 18.66
CA ILE A 115 -0.26 4.43 19.05
C ILE A 115 1.01 4.33 18.20
N GLY A 116 2.17 4.25 18.85
CA GLY A 116 3.46 4.19 18.16
C GLY A 116 3.94 5.52 17.55
N ASP A 117 3.28 6.65 17.80
CA ASP A 117 3.71 7.95 17.29
C ASP A 117 5.13 8.30 17.79
N GLY A 118 6.00 8.64 16.83
CA GLY A 118 7.40 8.94 17.09
C GLY A 118 8.22 7.73 17.59
N GLN A 119 7.71 6.50 17.48
CA GLN A 119 8.49 5.30 17.75
C GLN A 119 9.57 5.11 16.68
N PRO A 120 10.84 4.88 17.06
CA PRO A 120 11.88 4.51 16.11
C PRO A 120 11.50 3.26 15.31
N ARG A 121 11.77 3.26 14.01
CA ARG A 121 11.53 2.12 13.13
C ARG A 121 12.87 1.64 12.58
N LYS A 122 13.05 0.32 12.54
CA LYS A 122 14.15 -0.30 11.78
C LYS A 122 13.66 -0.48 10.35
N CYS A 123 14.16 0.36 9.45
CA CYS A 123 13.78 0.36 8.04
C CYS A 123 14.86 -0.31 7.20
N LYS A 124 14.45 -0.91 6.07
CA LYS A 124 15.38 -1.18 4.97
C LYS A 124 15.87 0.16 4.40
N ASP A 125 17.07 0.17 3.84
CA ASP A 125 17.60 1.35 3.15
C ASP A 125 16.78 1.62 1.89
N TRP A 126 15.97 2.68 1.93
CA TRP A 126 15.11 3.10 0.83
C TRP A 126 15.93 3.53 -0.38
N ASP A 127 17.00 4.27 -0.16
CA ASP A 127 17.82 4.77 -1.26
C ASP A 127 18.62 3.64 -1.90
N ALA A 128 19.00 2.61 -1.15
CA ALA A 128 19.58 1.40 -1.72
C ALA A 128 18.59 0.67 -2.65
N LEU A 129 17.31 0.58 -2.26
CA LEU A 129 16.27 0.02 -3.12
C LEU A 129 16.09 0.87 -4.39
N VAL A 130 16.02 2.19 -4.26
CA VAL A 130 15.89 3.10 -5.41
C VAL A 130 17.10 3.00 -6.34
N ARG A 131 18.32 2.93 -5.81
CA ARG A 131 19.52 2.72 -6.64
C ARG A 131 19.45 1.38 -7.37
N TRP A 132 19.04 0.32 -6.69
CA TRP A 132 18.91 -1.01 -7.30
C TRP A 132 17.94 -1.03 -8.47
N THR A 133 16.83 -0.28 -8.42
CA THR A 133 15.88 -0.19 -9.56
C THR A 133 16.41 0.61 -10.74
N GLN A 134 17.39 1.48 -10.52
CA GLN A 134 17.97 2.38 -11.52
C GLN A 134 19.25 1.85 -12.18
N GLU A 135 19.74 0.68 -11.77
CA GLU A 135 20.91 0.06 -12.39
C GLU A 135 20.70 -0.14 -13.91
N PRO A 136 21.72 0.12 -14.76
CA PRO A 136 21.57 0.11 -16.22
C PRO A 136 20.98 -1.18 -16.80
N GLU A 137 21.24 -2.33 -16.18
CA GLU A 137 20.71 -3.62 -16.61
C GLU A 137 19.23 -3.86 -16.21
N ARG A 138 18.68 -3.07 -15.28
CA ARG A 138 17.29 -3.18 -14.78
C ARG A 138 16.38 -2.04 -15.21
N GLN A 139 16.94 -0.89 -15.56
CA GLN A 139 16.12 0.27 -15.91
C GLN A 139 15.29 0.01 -17.17
N SER A 140 13.97 0.08 -17.03
CA SER A 140 12.99 -0.32 -18.05
C SER A 140 12.60 0.79 -19.03
N CYS A 141 13.27 1.95 -18.97
CA CYS A 141 12.86 3.17 -19.69
C CYS A 141 11.46 3.69 -19.30
N PHE A 142 10.88 3.15 -18.23
CA PHE A 142 9.57 3.52 -17.73
C PHE A 142 9.62 4.84 -16.95
N LYS A 143 8.60 5.66 -17.16
CA LYS A 143 8.25 6.81 -16.34
C LYS A 143 6.74 6.85 -16.20
N MET A 144 6.27 6.85 -14.96
CA MET A 144 4.86 7.10 -14.67
C MET A 144 4.52 8.52 -15.11
N ILE A 145 3.65 8.64 -16.11
CA ILE A 145 3.28 9.95 -16.68
C ILE A 145 2.27 10.66 -15.77
N ASP A 146 1.33 9.92 -15.19
CA ASP A 146 0.30 10.41 -14.26
C ASP A 146 -0.12 9.29 -13.31
N GLU A 147 -0.22 9.58 -12.00
CA GLU A 147 -0.57 8.56 -10.99
C GLU A 147 -2.09 8.31 -10.88
N TYR A 148 -2.91 9.22 -11.40
CA TYR A 148 -4.35 9.27 -11.14
C TYR A 148 -5.20 9.15 -12.41
N ARG A 149 -4.57 9.11 -13.59
CA ARG A 149 -5.23 8.98 -14.89
C ARG A 149 -4.76 7.72 -15.59
N THR A 150 -5.70 7.01 -16.19
CA THR A 150 -5.37 5.93 -17.12
C THR A 150 -4.62 6.50 -18.32
N VAL A 151 -3.58 5.77 -18.76
CA VAL A 151 -2.79 6.07 -19.96
C VAL A 151 -3.09 5.01 -21.03
N PRO A 152 -4.10 5.21 -21.90
CA PRO A 152 -4.45 4.23 -22.94
C PRO A 152 -3.29 3.89 -23.88
N ASN A 153 -2.44 4.87 -24.19
CA ASN A 153 -1.23 4.67 -24.98
C ASN A 153 -0.06 4.34 -24.06
N SER A 154 -0.13 3.21 -23.34
CA SER A 154 0.82 2.85 -22.27
C SER A 154 2.28 2.74 -22.73
N LEU A 155 2.54 2.52 -24.02
CA LEU A 155 3.91 2.55 -24.56
C LEU A 155 4.58 3.92 -24.39
N GLU A 156 3.82 5.02 -24.30
CA GLU A 156 4.37 6.35 -24.04
C GLU A 156 5.09 6.42 -22.68
N GLU A 157 4.69 5.59 -21.71
CA GLU A 157 5.38 5.53 -20.42
C GLU A 157 6.78 4.92 -20.53
N PHE A 158 7.10 4.21 -21.62
CA PHE A 158 8.39 3.57 -21.84
C PHE A 158 9.34 4.38 -22.74
N ALA A 159 9.01 5.64 -23.01
CA ALA A 159 9.77 6.53 -23.89
C ALA A 159 10.95 7.24 -23.21
N TYR A 160 11.39 6.80 -22.01
CA TYR A 160 12.30 7.54 -21.14
C TYR A 160 13.57 6.77 -20.79
N CYS A 161 14.22 6.15 -21.78
CA CYS A 161 15.51 5.49 -21.54
C CYS A 161 16.56 6.50 -21.07
N PRO A 162 17.32 6.22 -19.99
CA PRO A 162 18.40 7.09 -19.57
C PRO A 162 19.57 7.05 -20.57
N SER A 163 20.42 8.08 -20.53
CA SER A 163 21.65 8.13 -21.31
C SER A 163 22.55 6.93 -21.00
N GLY A 164 23.00 6.23 -22.05
CA GLY A 164 23.83 5.02 -21.92
C GLY A 164 23.03 3.72 -21.77
N SER A 165 21.70 3.76 -21.75
CA SER A 165 20.90 2.53 -21.81
C SER A 165 21.14 1.78 -23.12
N GLN A 166 21.30 0.46 -23.02
CA GLN A 166 21.38 -0.44 -24.16
C GLN A 166 20.11 -0.41 -25.03
N TYR A 167 18.98 0.05 -24.48
CA TYR A 167 17.69 0.07 -25.15
C TYR A 167 17.38 1.39 -25.86
N THR A 168 18.16 2.46 -25.62
CA THR A 168 17.89 3.79 -26.22
C THR A 168 17.76 3.72 -27.73
N GLY A 169 18.65 3.00 -28.42
CA GLY A 169 18.60 2.87 -29.87
C GLY A 169 17.36 2.12 -30.38
N VAL A 170 16.87 1.12 -29.64
CA VAL A 170 15.64 0.38 -30.01
C VAL A 170 14.41 1.26 -29.78
N MET A 171 14.34 1.91 -28.62
CA MET A 171 13.25 2.83 -28.25
C MET A 171 13.14 3.98 -29.27
N THR A 172 14.23 4.69 -29.54
CA THR A 172 14.22 5.83 -30.48
C THR A 172 13.75 5.42 -31.88
N ARG A 173 14.24 4.30 -32.43
CA ARG A 173 13.78 3.81 -33.74
C ARG A 173 12.29 3.49 -33.79
N TYR A 174 11.71 3.05 -32.68
CA TYR A 174 10.28 2.78 -32.61
C TYR A 174 9.48 4.08 -32.73
N PHE A 175 9.78 5.08 -31.89
CA PHE A 175 9.05 6.35 -31.89
C PHE A 175 9.34 7.22 -33.12
N ASP A 176 10.54 7.14 -33.71
CA ASP A 176 10.83 7.80 -35.00
C ASP A 176 9.98 7.23 -36.14
N ARG A 177 9.72 5.92 -36.12
CA ARG A 177 8.94 5.25 -37.17
C ARG A 177 7.44 5.45 -37.01
N TRP A 178 6.94 5.34 -35.77
CA TRP A 178 5.50 5.27 -35.50
C TRP A 178 4.93 6.56 -34.92
N GLY A 179 5.79 7.51 -34.54
CA GLY A 179 5.41 8.76 -33.87
C GLY A 179 5.04 8.55 -32.41
N HIS A 180 5.10 9.64 -31.64
CA HIS A 180 4.47 9.72 -30.33
C HIS A 180 2.97 9.95 -30.47
N LYS A 181 2.20 9.38 -29.55
CA LYS A 181 0.76 9.63 -29.38
C LYS A 181 0.52 10.46 -28.12
N ASP A 182 -0.61 11.15 -28.06
CA ASP A 182 -1.08 11.73 -26.79
C ASP A 182 -1.36 10.58 -25.81
N PRO A 183 -0.68 10.50 -24.65
CA PRO A 183 -0.81 9.41 -23.69
C PRO A 183 -2.26 9.15 -23.25
N PHE A 184 -3.13 10.17 -23.26
CA PHE A 184 -4.47 10.13 -22.69
C PHE A 184 -5.59 9.96 -23.72
N THR A 185 -5.28 10.01 -25.01
CA THR A 185 -6.28 9.78 -26.07
C THR A 185 -6.50 8.30 -26.31
N LYS A 186 -7.77 7.87 -26.35
CA LYS A 186 -8.11 6.48 -26.70
C LYS A 186 -7.91 6.28 -28.20
N ASP A 187 -7.16 5.26 -28.59
CA ASP A 187 -7.09 4.80 -29.98
C ASP A 187 -8.51 4.37 -30.42
N VAL A 188 -9.06 5.05 -31.44
CA VAL A 188 -10.44 4.85 -31.93
C VAL A 188 -10.68 3.43 -32.51
N GLY A 189 -9.65 2.57 -32.57
CA GLY A 189 -9.70 1.22 -33.15
C GLY A 189 -9.55 0.04 -32.18
N LYS A 190 -9.47 0.27 -30.87
CA LYS A 190 -9.48 -0.81 -29.86
C LYS A 190 -10.69 -0.63 -28.94
N GLU A 191 -11.84 -1.13 -29.38
CA GLU A 191 -13.00 -1.27 -28.49
C GLU A 191 -12.70 -2.26 -27.35
N ASP A 192 -13.28 -1.95 -26.20
CA ASP A 192 -13.02 -2.53 -24.89
C ASP A 192 -13.23 -4.06 -24.86
N HIS A 193 -12.14 -4.83 -24.82
CA HIS A 193 -12.18 -6.27 -24.55
C HIS A 193 -12.24 -6.62 -23.05
N GLU A 194 -12.48 -5.65 -22.16
CA GLU A 194 -12.64 -5.87 -20.72
C GLU A 194 -14.07 -5.57 -20.26
N ARG A 195 -15.03 -6.29 -20.86
CA ARG A 195 -16.30 -6.61 -20.21
C ARG A 195 -16.56 -8.11 -20.35
N SER A 196 -16.03 -8.89 -19.40
CA SER A 196 -16.54 -10.22 -19.04
C SER A 196 -16.11 -10.52 -17.60
#